data_AF-E4KRI3-F1
#
_entry.id   AF-E4KRI3-F1
#
_cell.length_a   1.000
_cell.length_b   1.000
_cell.length_c   1.000
_cell.angle_alpha   90.00
_cell.angle_beta   90.00
_cell.angle_gamma   90.00
#
_symmetry.space_group_name_H-M   'P 1'
#
loop_
_entity.id
_entity.type
_entity.pdbx_description
1 polymer ?
#
loop_
_entity_poly.entity_id
_entity_poly.type
_entity_poly.pdbx_seq_one_letter_code
_entity_poly.pdbx_strand_id
1 'polypeptide(L)'
;MAKYTDDDIRNCKKVTLKIAGDYLGISPNAVGLGMRNNLLPIGFAVHNEEKDRRFSESWSYNIIAERLIAYKYGRISEIRVQNIEENLETIIKEFQSLKSDLLFILSENAEIEN
;
A
#
# COMPACT_ATOMS: atom_id res chain seq x y z
N MET A 1 -26.10 -10.20 -2.75
CA MET A 1 -25.22 -11.33 -3.09
C MET A 1 -23.95 -10.77 -3.74
N ALA A 2 -22.78 -11.28 -3.37
CA ALA A 2 -21.53 -10.89 -4.04
C ALA A 2 -21.64 -11.28 -5.51
N LYS A 3 -21.43 -10.32 -6.42
CA LYS A 3 -21.68 -10.49 -7.85
C LYS A 3 -20.64 -11.39 -8.54
N TYR A 4 -19.48 -11.58 -7.90
CA TYR A 4 -18.39 -12.42 -8.36
C TYR A 4 -17.88 -13.28 -7.20
N THR A 5 -17.55 -14.53 -7.50
CA THR A 5 -16.84 -15.47 -6.60
C THR A 5 -15.33 -15.35 -6.78
N ASP A 6 -14.55 -15.96 -5.88
CA ASP A 6 -13.09 -15.98 -5.99
C ASP A 6 -12.62 -16.63 -7.30
N ASP A 7 -13.29 -17.70 -7.74
CA ASP A 7 -12.96 -18.40 -8.97
C ASP A 7 -13.32 -17.57 -10.21
N ASP A 8 -14.39 -16.78 -10.18
CA ASP A 8 -14.70 -15.82 -11.24
C ASP A 8 -13.57 -14.79 -11.39
N ILE A 9 -13.02 -14.32 -10.27
CA ILE A 9 -11.93 -13.33 -10.25
C ILE A 9 -10.62 -13.93 -10.79
N ARG A 10 -10.31 -15.20 -10.47
CA ARG A 10 -9.14 -15.91 -11.01
C ARG A 10 -9.23 -16.15 -12.51
N ASN A 11 -10.42 -16.48 -12.99
CA ASN A 11 -10.65 -16.81 -14.40
C ASN A 11 -10.87 -15.57 -15.28
N CYS A 12 -10.94 -14.37 -14.70
CA CYS A 12 -11.02 -13.13 -15.45
C CYS A 12 -9.73 -12.86 -16.23
N LYS A 13 -9.83 -12.78 -17.57
CA LYS A 13 -8.70 -12.37 -18.44
C LYS A 13 -8.08 -11.03 -18.01
N LYS A 14 -8.90 -10.10 -17.53
CA LYS A 14 -8.47 -8.82 -16.97
C LYS A 14 -9.48 -8.33 -15.95
N VAL A 15 -9.04 -8.14 -14.72
CA VAL A 15 -9.88 -7.54 -13.67
C VAL A 15 -9.93 -6.03 -13.87
N THR A 16 -11.14 -5.49 -14.05
CA THR A 16 -11.36 -4.05 -14.23
C THR A 16 -11.76 -3.39 -12.90
N LEU A 17 -11.70 -2.06 -12.82
CA LEU A 17 -12.20 -1.31 -11.65
C LEU A 17 -13.65 -1.65 -11.32
N LYS A 18 -14.48 -1.90 -12.34
CA LYS A 18 -15.87 -2.28 -12.16
C LYS A 18 -16.00 -3.66 -11.51
N ILE A 19 -15.25 -4.64 -12.02
CA ILE A 19 -15.25 -6.00 -11.46
C ILE A 19 -14.73 -5.99 -10.02
N ALA A 20 -13.63 -5.25 -9.76
CA ALA A 20 -13.07 -5.12 -8.42
C ALA A 20 -14.04 -4.43 -7.44
N GLY A 21 -14.72 -3.37 -7.89
CA GLY A 21 -15.73 -2.68 -7.08
C GLY A 21 -16.92 -3.57 -6.75
N ASP A 22 -17.46 -4.25 -7.77
CA ASP A 22 -18.56 -5.23 -7.61
C ASP A 22 -18.16 -6.40 -6.67
N TYR A 23 -16.90 -6.82 -6.68
CA TYR A 23 -16.37 -7.90 -5.84
C TYR A 23 -16.13 -7.49 -4.38
N LEU A 24 -15.64 -6.27 -4.16
CA LEU A 24 -15.37 -5.70 -2.83
C LEU A 24 -16.59 -5.02 -2.20
N GLY A 25 -17.65 -4.76 -2.96
CA GLY A 25 -18.83 -4.03 -2.50
C GLY A 25 -18.61 -2.51 -2.38
N ILE A 26 -17.68 -1.94 -3.15
CA ILE A 26 -17.38 -0.50 -3.17
C ILE A 26 -17.49 0.06 -4.60
N SER A 27 -17.60 1.39 -4.73
CA SER A 27 -17.73 1.99 -6.06
C SER A 27 -16.45 1.84 -6.89
N PRO A 28 -16.53 1.67 -8.23
CA PRO A 28 -15.35 1.58 -9.09
C PRO A 28 -14.44 2.82 -8.99
N ASN A 29 -15.03 3.99 -8.73
CA ASN A 29 -14.28 5.23 -8.49
C ASN A 29 -13.49 5.16 -7.18
N ALA A 30 -14.08 4.62 -6.11
CA ALA A 30 -13.37 4.42 -4.84
C ALA A 30 -12.20 3.44 -5.01
N VAL A 31 -12.36 2.37 -5.82
CA VAL A 31 -11.27 1.46 -6.18
C VAL A 31 -10.14 2.23 -6.88
N GLY A 32 -10.47 3.01 -7.90
CA GLY A 32 -9.50 3.79 -8.66
C GLY A 32 -8.74 4.79 -7.77
N LEU A 33 -9.47 5.58 -6.98
CA LEU A 33 -8.88 6.55 -6.05
C LEU A 33 -7.98 5.88 -5.01
N GLY A 34 -8.44 4.77 -4.43
CA GLY A 34 -7.67 4.00 -3.46
C GLY A 34 -6.37 3.46 -4.04
N MET A 35 -6.39 2.99 -5.30
CA MET A 35 -5.17 2.52 -5.98
C MET A 35 -4.20 3.66 -6.30
N ARG A 36 -4.70 4.83 -6.75
CA ARG A 36 -3.87 6.02 -7.03
C ARG A 36 -3.14 6.53 -5.79
N ASN A 37 -3.83 6.51 -4.65
CA ASN A 37 -3.30 6.99 -3.37
C ASN A 37 -2.52 5.92 -2.60
N ASN A 38 -2.25 4.76 -3.20
CA ASN A 38 -1.60 3.61 -2.54
C ASN A 38 -2.32 3.06 -1.30
N LEU A 39 -3.61 3.36 -1.13
CA LEU A 39 -4.45 2.92 -0.01
C LEU A 39 -5.14 1.57 -0.29
N LEU A 40 -5.28 1.19 -1.57
CA LEU A 40 -5.91 -0.06 -1.98
C LEU A 40 -4.91 -0.96 -2.70
N PRO A 41 -4.23 -1.88 -1.97
CA PRO A 41 -3.07 -2.62 -2.47
C PRO A 41 -3.39 -3.84 -3.34
N ILE A 42 -4.39 -3.74 -4.21
CA ILE A 42 -4.89 -4.85 -5.04
C ILE A 42 -4.16 -4.97 -6.39
N GLY A 43 -3.16 -4.15 -6.64
CA GLY A 43 -2.49 -4.02 -7.93
C GLY A 43 -1.66 -2.74 -7.99
N PHE A 44 -1.59 -2.13 -9.18
CA PHE A 44 -0.86 -0.88 -9.42
C PHE A 44 -1.66 0.07 -10.30
N ALA A 45 -1.55 1.37 -10.01
CA ALA A 45 -2.04 2.45 -10.86
C ALA A 45 -0.84 3.18 -11.46
N VAL A 46 -0.86 3.39 -12.78
CA VAL A 46 0.19 4.10 -13.52
C VAL A 46 -0.39 5.39 -14.07
N HIS A 47 0.22 6.50 -13.70
CA HIS A 47 -0.13 7.82 -14.24
C HIS A 47 0.50 7.98 -15.61
N ASN A 48 -0.31 8.31 -16.62
CA ASN A 48 0.16 8.51 -17.99
C ASN A 48 0.25 10.00 -18.30
N GLU A 49 1.21 10.70 -17.69
CA GLU A 49 1.35 12.16 -17.76
C GLU A 49 1.36 12.70 -19.20
N GLU A 50 2.00 11.98 -20.12
CA GLU A 50 2.05 12.32 -21.55
C GLU A 50 0.67 12.41 -22.22
N LYS A 51 -0.33 11.74 -21.64
CA LYS A 51 -1.71 11.67 -22.17
C LYS A 51 -2.67 12.55 -21.39
N ASP A 52 -2.18 13.30 -20.42
CA ASP A 52 -3.02 14.21 -19.65
C ASP A 52 -3.54 15.34 -20.52
N ARG A 53 -4.77 15.74 -20.22
CA ARG A 53 -5.39 16.92 -20.81
C ARG A 53 -5.48 18.00 -19.74
N ARG A 54 -5.71 19.23 -20.19
CA ARG A 54 -5.79 20.45 -19.36
C ARG A 54 -6.63 20.33 -18.08
N PHE A 55 -7.64 19.45 -18.08
CA PHE A 55 -8.52 19.20 -16.93
C PHE A 55 -8.79 17.70 -16.68
N SER A 56 -7.97 16.79 -17.23
CA SER A 56 -8.21 15.35 -17.09
C SER A 56 -6.90 14.60 -17.04
N GLU A 57 -6.68 13.92 -15.92
CA GLU A 57 -5.58 12.97 -15.74
C GLU A 57 -5.91 11.62 -16.41
N SER A 58 -4.89 10.98 -16.94
CA SER A 58 -4.97 9.69 -17.62
C SER A 58 -4.31 8.61 -16.78
N TRP A 59 -5.10 7.64 -16.32
CA TRP A 59 -4.63 6.57 -15.44
C TRP A 59 -4.83 5.20 -16.06
N SER A 60 -3.79 4.36 -15.98
CA SER A 60 -3.83 2.93 -16.32
C SER A 60 -3.87 2.09 -15.05
N TYR A 61 -4.73 1.08 -15.01
CA TYR A 61 -4.87 0.19 -13.85
C TYR A 61 -4.55 -1.24 -14.20
N ASN A 62 -3.74 -1.87 -13.37
CA ASN A 62 -3.48 -3.29 -13.41
C ASN A 62 -3.85 -3.91 -12.05
N ILE A 63 -4.94 -4.68 -12.02
CA ILE A 63 -5.44 -5.34 -10.81
C ILE A 63 -5.03 -6.81 -10.85
N ILE A 64 -4.42 -7.28 -9.77
CA ILE A 64 -3.96 -8.66 -9.64
C ILE A 64 -5.01 -9.44 -8.87
N ALA A 65 -5.59 -10.47 -9.51
CA ALA A 65 -6.68 -11.28 -8.95
C ALA A 65 -6.38 -11.79 -7.53
N GLU A 66 -5.21 -12.41 -7.31
CA GLU A 66 -4.85 -12.93 -5.99
C GLU A 66 -4.69 -11.82 -4.92
N ARG A 67 -4.20 -10.63 -5.28
CA ARG A 67 -4.11 -9.51 -4.33
C ARG A 67 -5.49 -8.96 -3.97
N LEU A 68 -6.40 -8.90 -4.94
CA LEU A 68 -7.78 -8.50 -4.72
C LEU A 68 -8.52 -9.48 -3.80
N ILE A 69 -8.35 -10.79 -4.04
CA ILE A 69 -8.91 -11.86 -3.20
C ILE A 69 -8.33 -11.78 -1.79
N ALA A 70 -7.01 -11.71 -1.66
CA ALA A 70 -6.32 -11.60 -0.38
C ALA A 70 -6.81 -10.39 0.41
N TYR A 71 -6.93 -9.22 -0.23
CA TYR A 71 -7.46 -8.00 0.38
C TYR A 71 -8.88 -8.18 0.94
N LYS A 72 -9.79 -8.81 0.18
CA LYS A 72 -11.18 -9.06 0.63
C LYS A 72 -11.24 -9.89 1.93
N TYR A 73 -10.33 -10.84 2.10
CA TYR A 73 -10.27 -11.70 3.28
C TYR A 73 -9.31 -11.20 4.37
N GLY A 74 -8.74 -10.00 4.23
CA GLY A 74 -7.75 -9.47 5.17
C GLY A 74 -6.44 -10.27 5.19
N ARG A 75 -6.13 -11.02 4.14
CA ARG A 75 -4.87 -11.75 4.00
C ARG A 75 -3.84 -10.80 3.38
N ILE A 76 -2.76 -10.53 4.11
CA ILE A 76 -1.64 -9.75 3.61
C ILE A 76 -0.66 -10.70 2.91
N SER A 77 -0.11 -10.30 1.75
CA SER A 77 0.90 -11.13 1.08
C SER A 77 2.18 -11.19 1.93
N GLU A 78 2.81 -12.37 2.05
CA GLU A 78 4.04 -12.57 2.84
C GLU A 78 5.14 -11.56 2.52
N ILE A 79 5.38 -11.23 1.25
CA ILE A 79 6.37 -10.21 0.83
C ILE A 79 6.09 -8.84 1.47
N ARG A 80 4.82 -8.47 1.64
CA ARG A 80 4.45 -7.21 2.29
C ARG A 80 4.69 -7.29 3.80
N VAL A 81 4.43 -8.44 4.41
CA VAL A 81 4.72 -8.67 5.83
C VAL A 81 6.22 -8.51 6.06
N GLN A 82 7.04 -9.16 5.23
CA GLN A 82 8.51 -9.05 5.26
C GLN A 82 8.99 -7.61 5.11
N ASN A 83 8.48 -6.87 4.12
CA ASN A 83 8.85 -5.45 3.97
C ASN A 83 8.43 -4.59 5.17
N ILE A 84 7.31 -4.91 5.82
CA ILE A 84 6.89 -4.21 7.04
C ILE A 84 7.86 -4.56 8.19
N GLU A 85 8.22 -5.82 8.34
CA GLU A 85 9.19 -6.29 9.35
C GLU A 85 10.55 -5.61 9.16
N GLU A 86 11.10 -5.57 7.94
CA GLU A 86 12.37 -4.90 7.63
C GLU A 86 12.34 -3.39 7.93
N ASN A 87 11.24 -2.72 7.59
CA ASN A 87 11.06 -1.30 7.90
C ASN A 87 10.99 -1.06 9.41
N LEU A 88 10.30 -1.93 10.16
CA LEU A 88 10.23 -1.85 11.63
C LEU A 88 11.60 -2.08 12.27
N GLU A 89 12.39 -3.03 11.77
CA GLU A 89 13.78 -3.23 12.23
C GLU A 89 14.65 -1.98 11.99
N THR A 90 14.47 -1.34 10.85
CA THR A 90 15.19 -0.09 10.52
C THR A 90 14.81 1.03 11.49
N ILE A 91 13.52 1.23 11.76
CA ILE A 91 13.04 2.22 12.73
C ILE A 91 13.64 1.96 14.13
N ILE A 92 13.71 0.69 14.55
CA ILE A 92 14.28 0.32 15.85
C ILE A 92 15.76 0.68 15.92
N LYS A 93 16.54 0.41 14.86
CA LYS A 93 17.97 0.76 14.79
C LYS A 93 18.19 2.27 14.90
N GLU A 94 17.44 3.06 14.14
CA GLU A 94 17.50 4.52 14.19
C GLU A 94 17.14 5.06 15.59
N PHE A 95 16.12 4.48 16.23
CA PHE A 95 15.72 4.88 17.58
C PHE A 95 16.78 4.54 18.63
N GLN A 96 17.47 3.41 18.49
CA GLN A 96 18.60 3.04 19.35
C GLN A 96 19.80 3.98 19.18
N SER A 97 20.08 4.41 17.94
CA SER A 97 21.11 5.43 17.68
C SER A 97 20.77 6.73 18.38
N LEU A 98 19.55 7.24 18.17
CA LEU A 98 19.08 8.49 18.78
C LEU A 98 19.15 8.46 20.32
N LYS A 99 18.79 7.31 20.93
CA LYS A 99 18.91 7.12 22.38
C LYS A 99 20.36 7.22 22.84
N SER A 100 21.30 6.67 22.08
CA SER A 100 22.73 6.68 22.42
C SER A 100 23.31 8.08 22.31
N ASP A 101 22.95 8.81 21.26
CA ASP A 101 23.34 10.21 21.07
C ASP A 101 22.81 11.10 22.19
N LEU A 102 21.55 10.89 22.61
CA LEU A 102 20.97 11.62 23.74
C LEU A 102 21.71 11.34 25.06
N LEU A 103 22.03 10.07 25.33
CA LEU A 103 22.79 9.69 26.53
C LEU A 103 24.17 10.33 26.54
N PHE A 104 24.83 10.38 25.39
CA PHE A 104 26.14 11.01 25.24
C PHE A 104 26.09 12.52 25.57
N ILE A 105 25.13 13.25 24.99
CA ILE A 105 24.93 14.68 25.27
C ILE A 105 24.64 14.92 26.75
N LEU A 106 23.81 14.08 27.37
CA LEU A 106 23.49 14.20 28.79
C LEU A 106 24.71 13.93 29.68
N SER A 107 25.58 12.99 29.31
CA SER A 107 26.83 12.75 30.05
C SER A 107 27.82 13.91 29.93
N GLU A 108 27.99 14.51 28.74
CA GLU A 108 28.87 15.67 28.57
C GLU A 108 28.39 16.88 29.39
N ASN A 109 27.08 17.15 29.40
CA ASN A 109 26.52 18.24 30.20
C ASN A 109 26.73 18.03 31.71
N ALA A 110 26.67 16.79 32.19
CA ALA A 110 26.90 16.48 33.60
C ALA A 110 28.37 16.65 34.04
N GLU A 111 29.33 16.51 33.11
CA GLU A 111 30.76 16.73 33.37
C GLU A 111 31.13 18.23 33.38
N ILE A 112 30.40 19.08 32.65
CA ILE A 112 30.64 20.54 32.61
C ILE A 112 30.16 21.25 33.88
N GLU A 113 29.16 20.69 34.58
CA GLU A 113 28.59 21.28 35.81
C GLU A 113 29.35 20.92 37.11
N ASN A 114 30.38 20.06 37.05
CA ASN A 114 31.24 19.68 38.19
C ASN A 114 32.64 20.32 38.10
#